data_AF-A0A9D2NU80-F1
#
_entry.id   AF-A0A9D2NU80-F1
#
_cell.length_a   1.000
_cell.length_b   1.000
_cell.length_c   1.000
_cell.angle_alpha   90.00
_cell.angle_beta   90.00
_cell.angle_gamma   90.00
#
_symmetry.space_group_name_H-M   'P 1'
#
loop_
_entity.id
_entity.type
_entity.pdbx_description
1 polymer ?
#
loop_
_entity_poly.entity_id
_entity_poly.type
_entity_poly.pdbx_seq_one_letter_code
_entity_poly.pdbx_strand_id
1 'polypeptide(L)'
;MNNIVKNTLILTSITVVSGLLLGIVYDITKEPIAEAQENTKQEAFRAVLADASSFETMEDFDASEAMSILEENGYTSNEITEIAEGVDDSGETVGYVINVTSHEAYDGDLEVSVGIAADGTVKGIEMLSISETAGLGMKADEADFKDQFKDKKVEKFSYTKSGESGDDKIDAISGATITTNAVTNAVDSALVYFQNELGGGVNE
;
A
#
# COMPACT_ATOMS: atom_id res chain seq x y z
N MET A 1 -37.63 -40.07 -19.56
CA MET A 1 -36.48 -39.13 -19.56
C MET A 1 -35.26 -39.93 -19.11
N ASN A 2 -34.18 -40.00 -19.91
CA ASN A 2 -32.96 -40.72 -19.50
C ASN A 2 -32.42 -40.10 -18.21
N ASN A 3 -31.99 -40.95 -17.26
CA ASN A 3 -31.49 -40.51 -15.94
C ASN A 3 -30.38 -39.45 -16.04
N ILE A 4 -29.57 -39.49 -17.11
CA ILE A 4 -28.56 -38.49 -17.43
C ILE A 4 -29.19 -37.10 -17.62
N VAL A 5 -30.21 -36.97 -18.46
CA VAL A 5 -30.89 -35.69 -18.75
C VAL A 5 -31.54 -35.11 -17.49
N LYS A 6 -32.14 -35.98 -16.65
CA LYS A 6 -32.75 -35.55 -15.38
C LYS A 6 -31.69 -35.02 -14.41
N ASN A 7 -30.56 -35.72 -14.26
CA ASN A 7 -29.50 -35.31 -13.34
C ASN A 7 -28.81 -34.02 -13.81
N THR A 8 -28.58 -33.85 -15.12
CA THR A 8 -28.03 -32.61 -15.68
C THR A 8 -28.94 -31.41 -15.39
N LEU A 9 -30.27 -31.56 -15.55
CA LEU A 9 -31.21 -30.48 -15.26
C LEU A 9 -31.27 -30.12 -13.77
N ILE A 10 -31.19 -31.12 -12.89
CA ILE A 10 -31.14 -30.90 -11.44
C ILE A 10 -29.87 -30.12 -11.07
N LEU A 11 -28.70 -30.54 -11.57
CA LEU A 11 -27.44 -29.86 -11.30
C LEU A 11 -27.46 -28.43 -11.84
N THR A 12 -27.94 -28.23 -13.07
CA THR A 12 -28.08 -26.90 -13.68
C THR A 12 -28.98 -25.98 -12.83
N SER A 13 -30.09 -26.51 -12.33
CA SER A 13 -31.01 -25.75 -11.47
C SER A 13 -30.34 -25.34 -10.16
N ILE A 14 -29.61 -26.25 -9.53
CA ILE A 14 -28.85 -25.96 -8.30
C ILE A 14 -27.79 -24.89 -8.58
N THR A 15 -27.02 -25.00 -9.66
CA THR A 15 -25.98 -24.02 -10.00
C THR A 15 -26.57 -22.63 -10.28
N VAL A 16 -27.72 -22.55 -10.95
CA VAL A 16 -28.42 -21.28 -11.20
C VAL A 16 -28.89 -20.66 -9.89
N VAL A 17 -29.51 -21.45 -9.01
CA VAL A 17 -29.96 -20.96 -7.70
C VAL A 17 -28.78 -20.50 -6.85
N SER A 18 -27.70 -21.26 -6.79
CA SER A 18 -26.49 -20.87 -6.06
C SER A 18 -25.85 -19.59 -6.62
N GLY A 19 -25.78 -19.45 -7.95
CA GLY A 19 -25.25 -18.23 -8.59
C GLY A 19 -26.12 -17.00 -8.30
N LEU A 20 -27.45 -17.14 -8.32
CA LEU A 20 -28.38 -16.06 -7.96
C LEU A 20 -28.24 -15.66 -6.49
N LEU A 21 -28.18 -16.63 -5.59
CA LEU A 21 -27.98 -16.37 -4.16
C LEU A 21 -26.65 -15.66 -3.91
N LEU A 22 -25.56 -16.11 -4.55
CA LEU A 22 -24.25 -15.46 -4.44
C LEU A 22 -24.26 -14.04 -4.99
N GLY A 23 -24.95 -13.81 -6.12
CA GLY A 23 -25.10 -12.48 -6.72
C GLY A 23 -25.87 -11.50 -5.82
N ILE A 24 -26.94 -11.94 -5.17
CA ILE A 24 -27.70 -11.12 -4.21
C ILE A 24 -26.84 -10.78 -3.00
N VAL A 25 -26.11 -11.76 -2.45
CA VAL A 25 -25.21 -11.52 -1.31
C VAL A 25 -24.12 -10.52 -1.70
N TYR A 26 -23.50 -10.70 -2.87
CA TYR A 26 -22.48 -9.78 -3.38
C TYR A 26 -23.00 -8.34 -3.46
N ASP A 27 -24.17 -8.13 -4.06
CA ASP A 27 -24.75 -6.78 -4.25
C ASP A 27 -25.04 -6.08 -2.91
N ILE A 28 -25.55 -6.82 -1.92
CA ILE A 28 -25.79 -6.30 -0.56
C ILE A 28 -24.47 -5.98 0.15
N THR A 29 -23.41 -6.78 -0.06
CA THR A 29 -22.12 -6.61 0.63
C THR A 29 -21.21 -5.58 -0.02
N LYS A 30 -21.47 -5.19 -1.26
CA LYS A 30 -20.55 -4.35 -2.05
C LYS A 30 -20.36 -2.96 -1.45
N GLU A 31 -21.45 -2.25 -1.15
CA GLU A 31 -21.40 -0.92 -0.52
C GLU A 31 -20.69 -0.90 0.85
N PRO A 32 -21.06 -1.76 1.82
CA PRO A 32 -20.41 -1.73 3.14
C PRO A 32 -18.93 -2.14 3.09
N ILE A 33 -18.53 -2.99 2.13
CA ILE A 33 -17.11 -3.29 1.91
C ILE A 33 -16.38 -2.05 1.39
N ALA A 34 -16.95 -1.35 0.41
CA ALA A 34 -16.33 -0.14 -0.14
C ALA A 34 -16.19 0.97 0.93
N GLU A 35 -17.24 1.20 1.73
CA GLU A 35 -17.19 2.18 2.83
C GLU A 35 -16.17 1.78 3.91
N ALA A 36 -16.09 0.49 4.26
CA ALA A 36 -15.08 0.00 5.19
C ALA A 36 -13.66 0.21 4.64
N GLN A 37 -13.42 -0.08 3.35
CA GLN A 37 -12.13 0.13 2.70
C GLN A 37 -11.74 1.61 2.68
N GLU A 38 -12.68 2.51 2.36
CA GLU A 38 -12.41 3.95 2.37
C GLU A 38 -12.12 4.48 3.77
N ASN A 39 -12.84 4.02 4.79
CA ASN A 39 -12.57 4.38 6.18
C ASN A 39 -11.19 3.88 6.63
N THR A 40 -10.85 2.61 6.38
CA THR A 40 -9.53 2.05 6.70
C THR A 40 -8.41 2.84 6.00
N LYS A 41 -8.63 3.23 4.74
CA LYS A 41 -7.68 4.05 3.99
C LYS A 41 -7.50 5.44 4.60
N GLN A 42 -8.59 6.12 4.97
CA GLN A 42 -8.49 7.41 5.66
C GLN A 42 -7.82 7.29 7.04
N GLU A 43 -8.05 6.19 7.75
CA GLU A 43 -7.35 5.88 9.01
C GLU A 43 -5.85 5.66 8.76
N ALA A 44 -5.48 4.92 7.72
CA ALA A 44 -4.09 4.73 7.31
C ALA A 44 -3.43 6.07 6.96
N PHE A 45 -4.12 6.95 6.23
CA PHE A 45 -3.61 8.28 5.86
C PHE A 45 -3.32 9.13 7.11
N ARG A 46 -4.24 9.14 8.08
CA ARG A 46 -4.06 9.81 9.37
C ARG A 46 -2.94 9.17 10.20
N ALA A 47 -2.74 7.86 10.10
CA ALA A 47 -1.67 7.17 10.82
C ALA A 47 -0.29 7.52 10.27
N VAL A 48 -0.15 7.65 8.94
CA VAL A 48 1.13 7.93 8.29
C VAL A 48 1.47 9.40 8.17
N LEU A 49 0.47 10.30 8.18
CA LEU A 49 0.66 11.76 8.13
C LEU A 49 -0.27 12.46 9.13
N ALA A 50 0.00 12.25 10.42
CA ALA A 50 -0.83 12.76 11.52
C ALA A 50 -0.87 14.30 11.64
N ASP A 51 0.06 15.00 11.01
CA ASP A 51 0.10 16.46 10.99
C ASP A 51 -0.94 17.06 10.02
N ALA A 52 -1.53 16.25 9.13
CA ALA A 52 -2.60 16.68 8.23
C ALA A 52 -3.99 16.55 8.89
N SER A 53 -4.83 17.56 8.69
CA SER A 53 -6.22 17.59 9.13
C SER A 53 -7.18 16.99 8.11
N SER A 54 -6.87 17.14 6.81
CA SER A 54 -7.62 16.53 5.72
C SER A 54 -6.69 16.05 4.61
N PHE A 55 -7.21 15.13 3.80
CA PHE A 55 -6.52 14.53 2.67
C PHE A 55 -7.35 14.73 1.41
N GLU A 56 -6.74 15.28 0.37
CA GLU A 56 -7.35 15.47 -0.94
C GLU A 56 -6.61 14.62 -1.97
N THR A 57 -7.31 13.68 -2.60
CA THR A 57 -6.71 12.85 -3.67
C THR A 57 -6.38 13.72 -4.88
N MET A 58 -5.17 13.57 -5.42
CA MET A 58 -4.76 14.28 -6.63
C MET A 58 -5.46 13.68 -7.85
N GLU A 59 -6.40 14.42 -8.44
CA GLU A 59 -7.17 13.99 -9.62
C GLU A 59 -6.33 13.96 -10.91
N ASP A 60 -5.22 14.69 -10.95
CA ASP A 60 -4.30 14.80 -12.09
C ASP A 60 -3.13 13.81 -12.04
N PHE A 61 -3.14 12.86 -11.09
CA PHE A 61 -2.15 11.80 -11.00
C PHE A 61 -2.11 10.94 -12.29
N ASP A 62 -0.95 10.87 -12.94
CA ASP A 62 -0.68 10.00 -14.08
C ASP A 62 0.11 8.76 -13.65
N ALA A 63 -0.58 7.62 -13.56
CA ALA A 63 0.03 6.34 -13.21
C ALA A 63 1.10 5.88 -14.21
N SER A 64 1.00 6.23 -15.50
CA SER A 64 1.98 5.86 -16.52
C SER A 64 3.27 6.66 -16.38
N GLU A 65 3.18 7.94 -16.00
CA GLU A 65 4.33 8.78 -15.69
C GLU A 65 5.02 8.30 -14.41
N ALA A 66 4.24 8.05 -13.36
CA ALA A 66 4.74 7.46 -12.12
C ALA A 66 5.49 6.14 -12.39
N MET A 67 4.90 5.24 -13.17
CA MET A 67 5.54 3.98 -13.55
C MET A 67 6.87 4.20 -14.29
N SER A 68 6.93 5.16 -15.22
CA SER A 68 8.17 5.46 -15.95
C SER A 68 9.29 5.94 -15.03
N ILE A 69 8.97 6.80 -14.05
CA ILE A 69 9.91 7.29 -13.03
C ILE A 69 10.42 6.12 -12.17
N LEU A 70 9.54 5.22 -11.75
CA LEU A 70 9.91 4.06 -10.95
C LEU A 70 10.80 3.10 -11.73
N GLU A 71 10.49 2.82 -13.01
CA GLU A 71 11.30 1.96 -13.87
C GLU A 71 12.71 2.53 -14.08
N GLU A 72 12.85 3.84 -14.33
CA GLU A 72 14.15 4.50 -14.49
C GLU A 72 15.01 4.39 -13.22
N ASN A 73 14.38 4.37 -12.04
CA ASN A 73 15.04 4.24 -10.75
C ASN A 73 15.16 2.78 -10.25
N GLY A 74 14.75 1.80 -11.05
CA GLY A 74 14.93 0.38 -10.76
C GLY A 74 13.83 -0.28 -9.91
N TYR A 75 12.68 0.36 -9.76
CA TYR A 75 11.51 -0.12 -9.01
C TYR A 75 10.40 -0.66 -9.95
N THR A 76 10.77 -1.52 -10.91
CA THR A 76 9.89 -2.03 -11.97
C THR A 76 8.73 -2.91 -11.49
N SER A 77 8.78 -3.35 -10.24
CA SER A 77 7.79 -4.25 -9.65
C SER A 77 6.81 -3.52 -8.72
N ASN A 78 6.90 -2.19 -8.65
CA ASN A 78 6.05 -1.35 -7.83
C ASN A 78 5.20 -0.44 -8.72
N GLU A 79 3.97 -0.20 -8.27
CA GLU A 79 3.00 0.67 -8.92
C GLU A 79 2.48 1.67 -7.89
N ILE A 80 2.56 2.97 -8.19
CA ILE A 80 1.85 3.98 -7.39
C ILE A 80 0.41 3.99 -7.87
N THR A 81 -0.51 3.70 -6.95
CA THR A 81 -1.94 3.56 -7.28
C THR A 81 -2.72 4.83 -7.00
N GLU A 82 -2.27 5.61 -6.01
CA GLU A 82 -2.93 6.85 -5.62
C GLU A 82 -1.98 7.75 -4.85
N ILE A 83 -2.21 9.06 -4.96
CA ILE A 83 -1.57 10.06 -4.11
C ILE A 83 -2.63 11.00 -3.55
N ALA A 84 -2.51 11.31 -2.26
CA ALA A 84 -3.31 12.31 -1.58
C ALA A 84 -2.42 13.41 -0.99
N GLU A 85 -2.81 14.66 -1.19
CA GLU A 85 -2.22 15.82 -0.54
C GLU A 85 -2.82 15.97 0.87
N GLY A 86 -1.95 16.09 1.87
CA GLY A 86 -2.33 16.35 3.26
C GLY A 86 -2.22 17.83 3.59
N VAL A 87 -3.33 18.42 4.04
CA VAL A 87 -3.40 19.84 4.46
C VAL A 87 -3.76 19.96 5.94
N ASP A 88 -3.19 20.95 6.62
CA ASP A 88 -3.49 21.27 8.02
C ASP A 88 -4.79 22.08 8.18
N ASP A 89 -5.16 22.40 9.42
CA ASP A 89 -6.33 23.25 9.73
C ASP A 89 -6.22 24.67 9.15
N SER A 90 -5.02 25.12 8.80
CA SER A 90 -4.73 26.41 8.18
C SER A 90 -4.93 26.39 6.66
N GLY A 91 -5.04 25.20 6.06
CA GLY A 91 -5.07 24.98 4.62
C GLY A 91 -3.69 24.97 3.97
N GLU A 92 -2.62 24.77 4.74
CA GLU A 92 -1.26 24.62 4.25
C GLU A 92 -0.93 23.15 4.02
N THR A 93 -0.28 22.84 2.90
CA THR A 93 0.21 21.51 2.58
C THR A 93 1.33 21.10 3.53
N VAL A 94 1.08 20.07 4.33
CA VAL A 94 2.06 19.52 5.29
C VAL A 94 2.77 18.28 4.76
N GLY A 95 2.26 17.67 3.69
CA GLY A 95 2.88 16.52 3.04
C GLY A 95 1.94 15.79 2.09
N TYR A 96 2.35 14.59 1.72
CA TYR A 96 1.62 13.71 0.80
C TYR A 96 1.56 12.30 1.36
N VAL A 97 0.48 11.60 1.03
CA VAL A 97 0.35 10.15 1.25
C VAL A 97 0.36 9.47 -0.11
N ILE A 98 1.32 8.58 -0.32
CA ILE A 98 1.51 7.85 -1.57
C ILE A 98 1.18 6.38 -1.30
N ASN A 99 0.23 5.83 -2.04
CA ASN A 99 -0.10 4.42 -2.01
C ASN A 99 0.69 3.67 -3.06
N VAL A 100 1.40 2.64 -2.62
CA VAL A 100 2.25 1.81 -3.48
C VAL A 100 1.81 0.36 -3.37
N THR A 101 1.58 -0.26 -4.53
CA THR A 101 1.42 -1.71 -4.66
C THR A 101 2.76 -2.31 -5.06
N SER A 102 3.25 -3.28 -4.32
CA SER A 102 4.46 -4.05 -4.64
C SER A 102 4.09 -5.47 -5.05
N HIS A 103 4.54 -5.87 -6.24
CA HIS A 103 4.42 -7.23 -6.75
C HIS A 103 5.62 -8.12 -6.37
N GLU A 104 6.52 -7.62 -5.51
CA GLU A 104 7.70 -8.36 -5.04
C GLU A 104 7.45 -9.17 -3.77
N ALA A 105 6.27 -9.02 -3.16
CA ALA A 105 5.92 -9.77 -1.96
C ALA A 105 5.84 -11.29 -2.25
N TYR A 106 6.01 -12.09 -1.20
CA TYR A 106 6.22 -13.53 -1.35
C TYR A 106 4.92 -14.27 -1.71
N ASP A 107 3.80 -13.84 -1.14
CA ASP A 107 2.50 -14.52 -1.25
C ASP A 107 1.40 -13.58 -1.78
N GLY A 108 1.70 -12.91 -2.89
CA GLY A 108 0.78 -12.02 -3.60
C GLY A 108 1.27 -10.58 -3.63
N ASP A 109 0.35 -9.66 -3.86
CA ASP A 109 0.62 -8.23 -3.86
C ASP A 109 0.56 -7.67 -2.43
N LEU A 110 1.39 -6.67 -2.18
CA LEU A 110 1.43 -5.91 -0.93
C LEU A 110 1.06 -4.46 -1.23
N GLU A 111 0.13 -3.88 -0.48
CA GLU A 111 -0.25 -2.48 -0.62
C GLU A 111 0.16 -1.70 0.64
N VAL A 112 0.91 -0.61 0.45
CA VAL A 112 1.46 0.22 1.53
C VAL A 112 1.09 1.68 1.28
N SER A 113 0.56 2.35 2.30
CA SER A 113 0.48 3.81 2.35
C SER A 113 1.74 4.37 2.98
N VAL A 114 2.35 5.36 2.34
CA VAL A 114 3.57 6.03 2.81
C VAL A 114 3.28 7.50 3.01
N GLY A 115 3.44 8.00 4.23
CA GLY A 115 3.30 9.41 4.55
C GLY A 115 4.64 10.12 4.45
N ILE A 116 4.74 11.15 3.61
CA ILE A 116 5.95 11.93 3.40
C ILE A 116 5.61 13.39 3.66
N ALA A 117 6.29 14.02 4.62
CA ALA A 117 6.14 15.45 4.89
C ALA A 117 6.66 16.28 3.72
N ALA A 118 6.21 17.53 3.61
CA ALA A 118 6.62 18.46 2.54
C ALA A 118 8.15 18.68 2.47
N ASP A 119 8.87 18.43 3.57
CA ASP A 119 10.33 18.51 3.61
C ASP A 119 11.06 17.21 3.20
N GLY A 120 10.33 16.17 2.79
CA GLY A 120 10.86 14.85 2.42
C GLY A 120 11.10 13.89 3.58
N THR A 121 10.66 14.22 4.79
CA THR A 121 10.70 13.28 5.92
C THR A 121 9.61 12.22 5.76
N VAL A 122 9.97 10.94 5.78
CA VAL A 122 8.99 9.84 5.90
C VAL A 122 8.42 9.86 7.32
N LYS A 123 7.13 10.15 7.44
CA LYS A 123 6.39 10.28 8.70
C LYS A 123 5.87 8.95 9.21
N GLY A 124 5.72 7.97 8.31
CA GLY A 124 5.35 6.60 8.67
C GLY A 124 4.85 5.82 7.47
N ILE A 125 4.58 4.54 7.71
CA ILE A 125 3.99 3.64 6.73
C ILE A 125 2.85 2.86 7.39
N GLU A 126 1.85 2.49 6.61
CA GLU A 126 0.74 1.64 7.04
C GLU A 126 0.42 0.62 5.95
N MET A 127 0.15 -0.63 6.33
CA MET A 127 -0.21 -1.67 5.37
C MET A 127 -1.70 -1.54 5.04
N LEU A 128 -2.03 -1.28 3.79
CA LEU A 128 -3.42 -1.30 3.31
C LEU A 128 -3.88 -2.74 3.06
N SER A 129 -2.98 -3.57 2.54
CA SER A 129 -3.22 -4.98 2.26
C SER A 129 -1.93 -5.76 2.38
N ILE A 130 -1.97 -6.87 3.11
CA ILE A 130 -0.86 -7.82 3.24
C ILE A 130 -1.42 -9.23 3.36
N SER A 131 -0.91 -10.16 2.55
CA SER A 131 -1.35 -11.56 2.53
C SER A 131 -0.19 -12.54 2.69
N GLU A 132 0.72 -12.25 3.60
CA GLU A 132 1.95 -13.01 3.80
C GLU A 132 1.79 -14.18 4.80
N THR A 133 2.84 -14.98 4.96
CA THR A 133 2.81 -16.08 5.95
C THR A 133 2.79 -15.53 7.38
N ALA A 134 1.80 -15.96 8.18
CA ALA A 134 1.66 -15.59 9.58
C ALA A 134 2.91 -15.97 10.41
N GLY A 135 3.39 -15.01 11.23
CA GLY A 135 4.60 -15.17 12.04
C GLY A 135 5.93 -15.01 11.28
N LEU A 136 5.86 -14.83 9.96
CA LEU A 136 6.98 -14.47 9.08
C LEU A 136 6.69 -13.10 8.44
N GLY A 137 6.25 -13.06 7.19
CA GLY A 137 6.04 -11.80 6.45
C GLY A 137 4.93 -10.92 7.01
N MET A 138 3.90 -11.49 7.68
CA MET A 138 2.85 -10.69 8.34
C MET A 138 3.40 -9.75 9.44
N LYS A 139 4.62 -9.99 9.93
CA LYS A 139 5.29 -9.07 10.86
C LYS A 139 5.61 -7.71 10.25
N ALA A 140 5.52 -7.57 8.93
CA ALA A 140 5.66 -6.28 8.27
C ALA A 140 4.55 -5.29 8.66
N ASP A 141 3.40 -5.78 9.14
CA ASP A 141 2.32 -4.95 9.65
C ASP A 141 2.43 -4.67 11.16
N GLU A 142 3.44 -5.23 11.84
CA GLU A 142 3.68 -4.94 13.26
C GLU A 142 4.41 -3.61 13.42
N ALA A 143 4.09 -2.88 14.49
CA ALA A 143 4.71 -1.58 14.80
C ALA A 143 6.24 -1.68 14.89
N ASP A 144 6.78 -2.77 15.43
CA ASP A 144 8.22 -3.04 15.53
C ASP A 144 8.94 -2.97 14.16
N PHE A 145 8.24 -3.24 13.06
CA PHE A 145 8.78 -3.08 11.70
C PHE A 145 8.43 -1.72 11.11
N LYS A 146 7.16 -1.30 11.16
CA LYS A 146 6.68 -0.05 10.55
C LYS A 146 7.36 1.19 11.14
N ASP A 147 7.58 1.23 12.46
CA ASP A 147 8.16 2.38 13.16
C ASP A 147 9.64 2.63 12.79
N GLN A 148 10.30 1.68 12.13
CA GLN A 148 11.67 1.88 11.65
C GLN A 148 11.77 2.93 10.53
N PHE A 149 10.68 3.13 9.78
CA PHE A 149 10.57 4.14 8.72
C PHE A 149 10.12 5.51 9.24
N LYS A 150 9.65 5.58 10.49
CA LYS A 150 8.99 6.76 11.04
C LYS A 150 9.95 7.89 11.39
N ASP A 151 9.55 9.10 11.02
CA ASP A 151 10.26 10.36 11.24
C ASP A 151 11.72 10.31 10.73
N LYS A 152 11.92 9.70 9.56
CA LYS A 152 13.23 9.53 8.91
C LYS A 152 13.30 10.36 7.63
N LYS A 153 14.33 11.20 7.53
CA LYS A 153 14.64 11.97 6.33
C LYS A 153 15.88 11.37 5.68
N VAL A 154 15.66 10.52 4.69
CA VAL A 154 16.71 9.81 3.94
C VAL A 154 16.38 9.82 2.46
N GLU A 155 17.40 9.75 1.62
CA GLU A 155 17.19 9.66 0.16
C GLU A 155 16.62 8.30 -0.24
N LYS A 156 17.02 7.25 0.48
CA LYS A 156 16.70 5.85 0.21
C LYS A 156 16.92 5.00 1.45
N PHE A 157 16.05 4.04 1.69
CA PHE A 157 16.23 3.01 2.70
C PHE A 157 16.96 1.78 2.14
N SER A 158 17.52 1.00 3.04
CA SER A 158 18.06 -0.32 2.74
C SER A 158 17.86 -1.22 3.94
N TYR A 159 17.61 -2.51 3.71
CA TYR A 159 17.48 -3.43 4.83
C TYR A 159 18.84 -4.04 5.21
N THR A 160 18.99 -4.37 6.50
CA THR A 160 20.13 -5.10 7.05
C THR A 160 19.67 -6.37 7.73
N LYS A 161 20.50 -7.41 7.71
CA LYS A 161 20.24 -8.67 8.43
C LYS A 161 20.97 -8.75 9.77
N SER A 162 21.74 -7.72 10.10
CA SER A 162 22.72 -7.76 11.19
C SER A 162 22.59 -6.63 12.20
N GLY A 163 21.51 -5.84 12.15
CA GLY A 163 21.32 -4.75 13.11
C GLY A 163 22.27 -3.57 12.88
N GLU A 164 22.66 -3.31 11.63
CA GLU A 164 23.49 -2.16 11.32
C GLU A 164 22.77 -0.87 11.70
N SER A 165 23.47 0.01 12.42
CA SER A 165 22.91 1.30 12.83
C SER A 165 22.94 2.29 11.67
N GLY A 166 21.82 2.97 11.44
CA GLY A 166 21.67 4.05 10.48
C GLY A 166 20.20 4.42 10.33
N ASP A 167 19.91 5.69 10.03
CA ASP A 167 18.54 6.15 9.81
C ASP A 167 17.96 5.60 8.49
N ASP A 168 18.83 5.17 7.57
CA ASP A 168 18.52 4.54 6.29
C ASP A 168 18.53 3.00 6.36
N LYS A 169 18.71 2.41 7.56
CA LYS A 169 18.84 0.96 7.77
C LYS A 169 17.60 0.39 8.45
N ILE A 170 16.94 -0.54 7.77
CA ILE A 170 15.77 -1.27 8.27
C ILE A 170 16.18 -2.68 8.65
N ASP A 171 15.91 -3.10 9.88
CA ASP A 171 16.14 -4.46 10.31
C ASP A 171 15.19 -5.43 9.60
N ALA A 172 15.78 -6.39 8.90
CA ALA A 172 15.02 -7.37 8.15
C ALA A 172 14.25 -8.32 9.07
N ILE A 173 13.02 -8.64 8.66
CA ILE A 173 12.22 -9.66 9.33
C ILE A 173 12.88 -11.02 9.13
N SER A 174 13.29 -11.64 10.24
CA SER A 174 13.95 -12.94 10.22
C SER A 174 13.07 -14.00 9.56
N GLY A 175 13.56 -14.59 8.47
CA GLY A 175 12.84 -15.60 7.69
C GLY A 175 11.87 -15.03 6.63
N ALA A 176 11.75 -13.70 6.51
CA ALA A 176 10.88 -13.02 5.55
C ALA A 176 11.62 -11.89 4.80
N THR A 177 12.80 -12.20 4.24
CA THR A 177 13.61 -11.21 3.51
C THR A 177 12.93 -10.70 2.25
N ILE A 178 12.13 -11.54 1.57
CA ILE A 178 11.38 -11.14 0.37
C ILE A 178 10.35 -10.06 0.73
N THR A 179 9.55 -10.30 1.78
CA THR A 179 8.59 -9.31 2.31
C THR A 179 9.28 -8.04 2.80
N THR A 180 10.42 -8.17 3.50
CA THR A 180 11.22 -7.00 3.94
C THR A 180 11.63 -6.15 2.74
N ASN A 181 12.14 -6.80 1.68
CA ASN A 181 12.57 -6.11 0.47
C ASN A 181 11.39 -5.44 -0.24
N ALA A 182 10.25 -6.13 -0.35
CA ALA A 182 9.04 -5.59 -0.97
C ALA A 182 8.57 -4.30 -0.26
N VAL A 183 8.47 -4.32 1.08
CA VAL A 183 8.09 -3.11 1.83
C VAL A 183 9.13 -2.00 1.66
N THR A 184 10.41 -2.32 1.80
CA THR A 184 11.49 -1.31 1.71
C THR A 184 11.49 -0.66 0.32
N ASN A 185 11.37 -1.46 -0.74
CA ASN A 185 11.29 -0.97 -2.11
C ASN A 185 10.01 -0.17 -2.38
N ALA A 186 8.88 -0.55 -1.78
CA ALA A 186 7.64 0.22 -1.90
C ALA A 186 7.79 1.62 -1.28
N VAL A 187 8.39 1.71 -0.08
CA VAL A 187 8.67 3.00 0.58
C VAL A 187 9.63 3.85 -0.25
N ASP A 188 10.70 3.24 -0.76
CA ASP A 188 11.63 3.95 -1.65
C ASP A 188 10.96 4.42 -2.95
N SER A 189 10.00 3.65 -3.49
CA SER A 189 9.26 4.04 -4.70
C SER A 189 8.45 5.31 -4.47
N ALA A 190 7.79 5.40 -3.30
CA ALA A 190 7.11 6.62 -2.89
C ALA A 190 8.09 7.80 -2.73
N LEU A 191 9.25 7.58 -2.11
CA LEU A 191 10.30 8.60 -1.97
C LEU A 191 10.81 9.10 -3.31
N VAL A 192 11.12 8.19 -4.24
CA VAL A 192 11.59 8.53 -5.58
C VAL A 192 10.56 9.38 -6.31
N TYR A 193 9.29 8.98 -6.30
CA TYR A 193 8.24 9.75 -6.95
C TYR A 193 8.11 11.14 -6.32
N PHE A 194 8.10 11.22 -4.98
CA PHE A 194 8.04 12.49 -4.26
C PHE A 194 9.21 13.42 -4.62
N GLN A 195 10.43 12.90 -4.73
CA GLN A 195 11.62 13.68 -5.07
C GLN A 195 11.61 14.19 -6.53
N ASN A 196 11.02 13.43 -7.45
CA ASN A 196 11.01 13.79 -8.87
C ASN A 196 9.84 14.71 -9.25
N GLU A 197 8.63 14.43 -8.75
CA GLU A 197 7.40 15.10 -9.19
C GLU A 197 6.83 16.08 -8.16
N LEU A 198 6.92 15.76 -6.86
CA LEU A 198 6.29 16.53 -5.78
C LEU A 198 7.21 17.58 -5.14
N GLY A 199 8.47 17.65 -5.61
CA GLY A 199 9.35 18.79 -5.37
C GLY A 199 10.12 18.80 -4.04
N GLY A 200 10.10 17.74 -3.24
CA GLY A 200 10.93 17.66 -2.04
C GLY A 200 12.33 17.13 -2.34
N GLY A 201 13.10 17.88 -3.13
CA GLY A 201 14.53 17.65 -3.25
C GLY A 201 15.21 17.94 -1.92
N VAL A 202 16.05 17.03 -1.44
CA VAL A 202 16.80 17.14 -0.17
C VAL A 202 17.89 18.23 -0.20
N ASN A 203 17.82 19.18 -1.14
CA ASN A 203 18.76 20.26 -1.34
C ASN A 203 18.05 21.58 -1.70
N GLU A 204 17.65 22.31 -0.67
CA GLU A 204 17.79 23.78 -0.64
C GLU A 204 18.57 24.20 0.61
#